data_AF-A0A3C0S8Y2-F1
#
_entry.id   AF-A0A3C0S8Y2-F1
#
_cell.length_a   1.000
_cell.length_b   1.000
_cell.length_c   1.000
_cell.angle_alpha   90.00
_cell.angle_beta   90.00
_cell.angle_gamma   90.00
#
_symmetry.space_group_name_H-M   'P 1'
#
loop_
_entity.id
_entity.type
_entity.pdbx_description
1 polymer ?
#
loop_
_entity_poly.entity_id
_entity_poly.type
_entity_poly.pdbx_seq_one_letter_code
_entity_poly.pdbx_strand_id
1 'polypeptide(L)'
;MVKFCPQCKNAFWGGQYCPKCEGEVLLLDMANQENRKYLPELNVDVRPKYFARSSMLLTCFGFIMALPVGAFVFLRGLSSSGNVTLWASIGVATVVGISWGAWVASKKIFDKQMASVKEAKELQLD
;
A
#
# COMPACT_ATOMS: atom_id res chain seq x y z
N MET A 1 15.34 -1.19 -13.58
CA MET A 1 14.91 -2.60 -13.50
C MET A 1 15.24 -3.12 -12.11
N VAL A 2 14.36 -3.94 -11.51
CA VAL A 2 14.60 -4.54 -10.20
C VAL A 2 15.54 -5.72 -10.39
N LYS A 3 16.68 -5.68 -9.72
CA LYS A 3 17.66 -6.76 -9.69
C LYS A 3 17.77 -7.33 -8.29
N PHE A 4 18.12 -8.60 -8.17
CA PHE A 4 18.24 -9.27 -6.87
C PHE A 4 19.60 -9.90 -6.69
N CYS A 5 20.07 -9.90 -5.45
CA CYS A 5 21.28 -10.62 -5.07
C CYS A 5 20.89 -12.00 -4.50
N PRO A 6 21.49 -13.10 -4.98
CA PRO A 6 21.17 -14.45 -4.49
C PRO A 6 21.63 -14.67 -3.05
N GLN A 7 22.68 -13.97 -2.59
CA GLN A 7 23.22 -14.13 -1.23
C GLN A 7 22.48 -13.30 -0.18
N CYS A 8 22.36 -11.98 -0.38
CA CYS A 8 21.71 -11.13 0.62
C CYS A 8 20.17 -11.07 0.50
N LYS A 9 19.61 -11.73 -0.54
CA LYS A 9 18.18 -11.82 -0.87
C LYS A 9 17.43 -10.47 -0.90
N ASN A 10 18.15 -9.36 -1.10
CA ASN A 10 17.57 -8.02 -1.20
C ASN A 10 17.34 -7.64 -2.67
N ALA A 11 16.28 -6.86 -2.90
CA ALA A 11 15.99 -6.24 -4.19
C ALA A 11 16.60 -4.84 -4.32
N PHE A 12 17.32 -4.58 -5.41
CA PHE A 12 17.98 -3.32 -5.73
C PHE A 12 17.41 -2.71 -7.02
N TRP A 13 17.42 -1.39 -7.09
CA TRP A 13 16.93 -0.62 -8.23
C TRP A 13 18.13 -0.08 -9.03
N GLY A 14 18.84 -0.96 -9.74
CA GLY A 14 20.03 -0.63 -10.53
C GLY A 14 21.34 -1.23 -10.00
N GLY A 15 22.44 -1.04 -10.75
CA GLY A 15 23.76 -1.64 -10.47
C GLY A 15 24.00 -2.99 -11.17
N GLN A 16 25.26 -3.42 -11.28
CA GLN A 16 25.64 -4.78 -11.70
C GLN A 16 26.00 -5.67 -10.51
N TYR A 17 26.52 -5.08 -9.43
CA TYR A 17 27.02 -5.79 -8.25
C TYR A 17 26.29 -5.39 -6.97
N CYS A 18 26.19 -6.33 -6.04
CA CYS A 18 25.58 -6.06 -4.74
C CYS A 18 26.49 -5.17 -3.88
N PRO A 19 26.00 -4.03 -3.35
CA PRO A 19 26.80 -3.15 -2.50
C PRO A 19 26.96 -3.66 -1.05
N LYS A 20 26.31 -4.78 -0.69
CA LYS A 20 26.30 -5.33 0.68
C LYS A 20 27.08 -6.62 0.83
N CYS A 21 27.33 -7.35 -0.24
CA CYS A 21 28.08 -8.60 -0.19
C CYS A 21 29.56 -8.30 -0.42
N GLU A 22 30.43 -8.93 0.37
CA GLU A 22 31.86 -8.95 0.07
C GLU A 22 32.09 -9.93 -1.09
N GLY A 23 32.71 -9.44 -2.16
CA GLY A 23 32.75 -10.11 -3.46
C GLY A 23 31.74 -9.49 -4.42
N GLU A 24 32.17 -9.25 -5.66
CA GLU A 24 31.37 -8.67 -6.74
C GLU A 24 30.26 -9.63 -7.18
N VAL A 25 29.26 -9.86 -6.34
CA VAL A 25 28.13 -10.75 -6.62
C VAL A 25 27.22 -10.08 -7.65
N LEU A 26 27.09 -10.72 -8.82
CA LEU A 26 26.23 -10.28 -9.90
C LEU A 26 24.76 -10.26 -9.48
N LEU A 27 24.13 -9.12 -9.72
CA LEU A 27 22.71 -8.89 -9.52
C LEU A 27 21.92 -9.52 -10.67
N LEU A 28 21.06 -10.49 -10.37
CA LEU A 28 20.20 -11.14 -11.35
C LEU A 28 18.99 -10.25 -11.68
N ASP A 29 18.69 -10.08 -12.96
CA ASP A 29 17.53 -9.34 -13.41
C ASP A 29 16.24 -10.15 -13.24
N MET A 30 15.25 -9.55 -12.59
CA MET A 30 13.94 -10.17 -12.33
C MET A 30 13.09 -10.31 -13.62
N ALA A 31 13.47 -9.59 -14.69
CA ALA A 31 12.83 -9.65 -16.00
C ALA A 31 13.18 -10.93 -16.78
N ASN A 32 14.30 -11.59 -16.45
CA ASN A 32 14.70 -12.80 -17.15
C ASN A 32 13.86 -14.01 -16.66
N GLN A 33 13.37 -14.81 -17.61
CA GLN A 33 12.42 -15.89 -17.35
C GLN A 33 13.04 -17.06 -16.59
N GLU A 34 14.35 -17.26 -16.72
CA GLU A 34 15.13 -18.25 -15.96
C GLU A 34 15.18 -17.94 -14.46
N ASN A 35 15.16 -16.65 -14.11
CA ASN A 35 15.26 -16.17 -12.73
C ASN A 35 13.93 -16.24 -11.98
N ARG A 36 12.85 -16.70 -12.64
CA ARG A 36 11.53 -16.88 -12.02
C ARG A 36 11.53 -17.87 -10.84
N LYS A 37 12.50 -18.78 -10.80
CA LYS A 37 12.67 -19.75 -9.70
C LYS A 37 12.88 -19.09 -8.34
N TYR A 38 13.45 -17.89 -8.30
CA TYR A 38 13.77 -17.15 -7.06
C TYR A 38 12.70 -16.11 -6.66
N LEU A 39 11.62 -15.98 -7.45
CA LEU A 39 10.48 -15.09 -7.18
C LEU A 39 9.74 -15.31 -5.85
N PRO A 40 9.52 -16.55 -5.34
CA PRO A 40 8.75 -16.72 -4.11
C PRO A 40 9.45 -16.08 -2.90
N GLU A 41 10.78 -16.07 -2.86
CA GLU A 41 11.57 -15.42 -1.82
C GLU A 41 11.60 -13.89 -1.98
N LEU A 42 11.59 -13.40 -3.22
CA LEU A 42 11.60 -11.97 -3.54
C LEU A 42 10.27 -11.26 -3.26
N ASN A 43 9.18 -12.02 -3.17
CA ASN A 43 7.85 -11.51 -2.85
C ASN A 43 7.84 -10.84 -1.47
N VAL A 44 8.76 -11.16 -0.57
CA VAL A 44 8.80 -10.61 0.80
C VAL A 44 9.19 -9.13 0.81
N ASP A 45 10.05 -8.66 -0.10
CA ASP A 45 10.53 -7.27 -0.11
C ASP A 45 9.72 -6.34 -1.02
N VAL A 46 9.21 -6.88 -2.13
CA VAL A 46 8.55 -6.10 -3.17
C VAL A 46 7.06 -5.93 -2.86
N ARG A 47 6.41 -7.01 -2.42
CA ARG A 47 4.97 -7.04 -2.13
C ARG A 47 4.55 -6.01 -1.06
N PRO A 48 5.27 -5.82 0.07
CA PRO A 48 4.91 -4.79 1.04
C PRO A 48 4.97 -3.37 0.46
N LYS A 49 5.97 -3.07 -0.38
CA LYS A 49 6.12 -1.75 -1.01
C LYS A 49 4.98 -1.44 -1.97
N TYR A 50 4.58 -2.41 -2.79
CA TYR A 50 3.45 -2.23 -3.71
C TYR A 50 2.11 -2.15 -2.97
N PHE A 51 1.90 -2.96 -1.93
CA PHE A 51 0.67 -2.88 -1.14
C PHE A 51 0.58 -1.59 -0.31
N ALA A 52 1.68 -1.09 0.23
CA ALA A 52 1.72 0.20 0.92
C ALA A 52 1.33 1.37 -0.01
N ARG A 53 1.79 1.33 -1.27
CA ARG A 53 1.38 2.33 -2.27
C ARG A 53 -0.09 2.19 -2.64
N SER A 54 -0.59 0.97 -2.79
CA SER A 54 -1.99 0.70 -3.10
C SER A 54 -2.94 1.14 -1.98
N SER A 55 -2.60 0.84 -0.71
CA SER A 55 -3.40 1.27 0.44
C SER A 55 -3.40 2.79 0.63
N MET A 56 -2.29 3.46 0.30
CA MET A 56 -2.21 4.92 0.26
C MET A 56 -3.15 5.51 -0.80
N LEU A 57 -3.22 4.94 -2.00
CA LEU A 57 -4.16 5.38 -3.04
C LEU A 57 -5.62 5.18 -2.62
N LEU A 58 -5.93 4.05 -1.97
CA LEU A 58 -7.30 3.72 -1.55
C LEU A 58 -7.80 4.65 -0.43
N THR A 59 -6.93 5.00 0.53
CA THR A 59 -7.26 6.00 1.55
C THR A 59 -7.42 7.40 0.95
N CYS A 60 -6.52 7.79 0.04
CA CYS A 60 -6.57 9.09 -0.64
C CYS A 60 -7.87 9.25 -1.44
N PHE A 61 -8.27 8.20 -2.18
CA PHE A 61 -9.56 8.18 -2.89
C PHE A 61 -10.75 8.34 -1.94
N GLY A 62 -10.72 7.66 -0.79
CA GLY A 62 -11.76 7.80 0.23
C GLY A 62 -11.90 9.23 0.75
N PHE A 63 -10.80 9.93 1.02
CA PHE A 63 -10.83 11.33 1.46
C PHE A 63 -11.34 12.29 0.38
N ILE A 64 -10.90 12.09 -0.87
CA ILE A 64 -11.34 12.90 -2.01
C ILE A 64 -12.86 12.75 -2.21
N MET A 65 -13.39 11.53 -2.08
CA MET A 65 -14.82 11.26 -2.25
C MET A 65 -15.67 11.64 -1.03
N ALA A 66 -15.08 11.76 0.16
CA ALA A 66 -15.81 12.17 1.37
C ALA A 66 -16.35 13.61 1.27
N LEU A 67 -15.57 14.53 0.69
CA LEU A 67 -15.95 15.94 0.52
C LEU A 67 -17.18 16.15 -0.37
N PRO A 68 -17.25 15.64 -1.62
CA PRO A 68 -18.43 15.81 -2.46
C PRO A 68 -19.66 15.13 -1.88
N VAL A 69 -19.52 13.99 -1.20
CA VAL A 69 -20.64 13.32 -0.53
C VAL A 69 -21.15 14.14 0.65
N GLY A 70 -20.26 14.67 1.49
CA GLY A 70 -20.64 15.55 2.60
C GLY A 70 -21.31 16.85 2.11
N ALA A 71 -20.77 17.46 1.05
CA ALA A 71 -21.36 18.64 0.42
C ALA A 71 -22.74 18.34 -0.18
N PHE A 72 -22.91 17.18 -0.81
CA PHE A 72 -24.20 16.75 -1.36
C PHE A 72 -25.26 16.62 -0.26
N VAL A 73 -24.93 15.96 0.85
CA VAL A 73 -25.84 15.81 2.00
C VAL A 73 -26.20 17.18 2.59
N PHE A 74 -25.23 18.08 2.72
CA PHE A 74 -25.46 19.44 3.20
C PHE A 74 -26.39 20.24 2.28
N LEU A 75 -26.10 20.29 0.97
CA LEU A 75 -26.89 21.04 -0.01
C LEU A 75 -28.31 20.48 -0.13
N ARG A 76 -28.46 19.15 -0.15
CA ARG A 76 -29.77 18.51 -0.20
C ARG A 76 -30.59 18.78 1.05
N GLY A 77 -29.92 18.76 2.20
CA GLY A 77 -30.50 19.07 3.50
C GLY A 77 -31.01 20.49 3.63
N LEU A 78 -30.18 21.46 3.25
CA LEU A 78 -30.54 22.87 3.20
C LEU A 78 -31.78 23.11 2.34
N SER A 79 -31.83 22.49 1.15
CA SER A 79 -32.98 22.58 0.26
C SER A 79 -34.27 22.00 0.85
N SER A 80 -34.20 21.12 1.85
CA SER A 80 -35.37 20.40 2.37
C SER A 80 -35.98 21.05 3.62
N SER A 81 -35.18 21.54 4.57
CA SER A 81 -35.72 21.99 5.86
C SER A 81 -35.19 23.34 6.36
N GLY A 82 -34.30 24.01 5.61
CA GLY A 82 -33.76 25.33 5.95
C GLY A 82 -32.92 25.40 7.24
N ASN A 83 -32.84 24.31 8.02
CA ASN A 83 -32.08 24.25 9.28
C ASN A 83 -30.59 24.03 9.01
N VAL A 84 -29.86 25.14 8.85
CA VAL A 84 -28.43 25.15 8.51
C VAL A 84 -27.58 24.39 9.52
N THR A 85 -27.85 24.57 10.81
CA THR A 85 -27.07 23.97 11.90
C THR A 85 -27.16 22.44 11.93
N LEU A 86 -28.35 21.88 11.70
CA LEU A 86 -28.56 20.44 11.70
C LEU A 86 -27.92 19.78 10.48
N TRP A 87 -28.06 20.38 9.30
CA TRP A 87 -27.48 19.78 8.10
C TRP A 87 -25.97 19.98 8.00
N ALA A 88 -25.42 21.05 8.57
CA ALA A 88 -23.98 21.22 8.69
C ALA A 88 -23.36 20.13 9.56
N SER A 89 -23.97 19.81 10.71
CA SER A 89 -23.45 18.75 11.59
C SER A 89 -23.54 17.37 10.95
N ILE A 90 -24.64 17.07 10.23
CA ILE A 90 -24.77 15.82 9.47
C ILE A 90 -23.76 15.76 8.32
N GLY A 91 -23.55 16.84 7.58
CA GLY A 91 -22.57 16.92 6.51
C GLY A 91 -21.15 16.63 7.01
N VAL A 92 -20.74 17.29 8.10
CA VAL A 92 -19.43 17.06 8.74
C VAL A 92 -19.32 15.63 9.28
N ALA A 93 -20.35 15.12 9.96
CA ALA A 93 -20.37 13.75 10.45
C ALA A 93 -20.24 12.73 9.31
N THR A 94 -20.83 13.02 8.15
CA THR A 94 -20.71 12.18 6.95
C THR A 94 -19.28 12.17 6.42
N VAL A 95 -18.61 13.32 6.34
CA VAL A 95 -17.20 13.40 5.93
C VAL A 95 -16.31 12.61 6.88
N VAL A 96 -16.47 12.79 8.19
CA VAL A 96 -15.68 12.10 9.22
C VAL A 96 -15.94 10.59 9.15
N GLY A 97 -17.21 10.17 9.03
CA GLY A 97 -17.59 8.76 8.94
C GLY A 97 -17.00 8.05 7.71
N ILE A 98 -17.08 8.68 6.53
CA ILE A 98 -16.52 8.12 5.29
C ILE A 98 -14.99 8.07 5.38
N SER A 99 -14.37 9.13 5.85
CA SER A 99 -12.91 9.24 6.02
C SER A 99 -12.38 8.16 6.96
N TRP A 100 -13.04 7.98 8.10
CA TRP A 100 -12.71 6.95 9.08
C TRP A 100 -12.94 5.55 8.51
N GLY A 101 -14.07 5.32 7.84
CA GLY A 101 -14.40 4.04 7.21
C GLY A 101 -13.39 3.64 6.13
N ALA A 102 -12.98 4.58 5.28
CA ALA A 102 -11.97 4.37 4.25
C ALA A 102 -10.61 4.01 4.85
N TRP A 103 -10.22 4.68 5.95
CA TRP A 103 -8.99 4.36 6.67
C TRP A 103 -9.02 2.96 7.28
N VAL A 104 -10.09 2.61 8.00
CA VAL A 104 -10.26 1.27 8.62
C VAL A 104 -10.29 0.17 7.57
N ALA A 105 -11.00 0.37 6.46
CA ALA A 105 -11.06 -0.59 5.37
C ALA A 105 -9.68 -0.79 4.72
N SER A 106 -8.96 0.30 4.44
CA SER A 106 -7.61 0.23 3.86
C SER A 106 -6.63 -0.48 4.79
N LYS A 107 -6.66 -0.17 6.09
CA LYS A 107 -5.86 -0.87 7.10
C LYS A 107 -6.16 -2.37 7.14
N LYS A 108 -7.44 -2.74 7.18
CA LYS A 108 -7.85 -4.16 7.21
C LYS A 108 -7.41 -4.91 5.95
N ILE A 109 -7.50 -4.29 4.77
CA ILE A 109 -7.02 -4.87 3.52
C ILE A 109 -5.50 -5.03 3.56
N PHE A 110 -4.78 -4.00 4.00
CA PHE A 110 -3.33 -4.02 4.13
C PHE A 110 -2.87 -5.15 5.07
N ASP A 111 -3.42 -5.22 6.28
CA ASP A 111 -3.08 -6.23 7.28
C ASP A 111 -3.36 -7.65 6.74
N LYS A 112 -4.47 -7.85 6.03
CA LYS A 112 -4.79 -9.15 5.40
C LYS A 112 -3.78 -9.55 4.32
N GLN A 113 -3.32 -8.61 3.51
CA GLN A 113 -2.31 -8.87 2.47
C GLN A 113 -0.93 -9.14 3.10
N MET A 114 -0.62 -8.43 4.18
CA MET A 114 0.63 -8.57 4.95
C MET A 114 0.68 -9.85 5.79
N ALA A 115 -0.46 -10.42 6.21
CA ALA A 115 -0.51 -11.68 6.95
C ALA A 115 0.17 -12.87 6.22
N SER A 116 0.24 -12.81 4.89
CA SER A 116 0.95 -13.81 4.07
C SER A 116 2.46 -13.60 3.98
N VAL A 117 2.94 -12.43 4.39
CA VAL A 117 4.36 -12.06 4.40
C VAL A 117 4.91 -12.43 5.77
N LYS A 118 5.43 -13.66 5.90
CA LYS A 118 6.11 -14.10 7.14
C LYS A 118 7.28 -13.17 7.44
N GLU A 119 7.34 -12.64 8.67
CA GLU A 119 8.40 -11.74 9.15
C GLU A 119 9.78 -12.43 9.31
N ALA A 120 9.84 -13.75 9.25
CA ALA A 120 11.09 -14.47 9.42
C ALA A 120 11.88 -14.46 8.10
N LYS A 121 12.74 -13.46 7.93
CA LYS A 121 13.95 -13.60 7.12
C LYS A 121 14.85 -14.59 7.84
N GLU A 122 14.57 -15.89 7.73
CA GLU A 122 15.54 -16.90 8.16
C GLU A 122 16.74 -16.81 7.21
N LEU A 123 17.83 -16.26 7.75
CA LEU A 123 19.16 -16.44 7.20
C LEU A 123 19.45 -17.94 7.24
N GLN A 124 19.24 -18.62 6.11
CA GLN A 124 19.91 -19.89 5.91
C GLN A 124 21.37 -19.56 5.64
N LEU A 125 22.20 -19.68 6.69
CA LEU A 125 23.60 -19.98 6.51
C LEU A 125 23.65 -21.38 5.90
N ASP A 126 24.26 -21.48 4.72
CA ASP A 126 24.86 -22.74 4.29
C ASP A 126 25.91 -23.18 5.33
#